data_AF-A0A939KN73-F1
#
_entry.id   AF-A0A939KN73-F1
#
_cell.length_a   1.000
_cell.length_b   1.000
_cell.length_c   1.000
_cell.angle_alpha   90.00
_cell.angle_beta   90.00
_cell.angle_gamma   90.00
#
_symmetry.space_group_name_H-M   'P 1'
#
loop_
_entity.id
_entity.type
_entity.pdbx_description
1 polymer ?
#
loop_
_entity_poly.entity_id
_entity_poly.type
_entity_poly.pdbx_seq_one_letter_code
_entity_poly.pdbx_strand_id
1 'polypeptide(L)'
;MTGMFPKKMRHGARTSSGSLPGQGGGQATAHPVRAEATGPSAGLPQPGPMLARYLATYRPGGFPPPAALLVEARSLLPRIEQALAPLDPALLQASLRDFAEILNAGVANPLPGVGLDLRCQALAVVCADLPAMVWTGAVMHDALCQFRFFPSAAEVRAFLHARCAPLYGMAACLRLMLAQAERHTTRQPAQF
;
A
#
# COMPACT_ATOMS: atom_id res chain seq x y z
N MET A 1 29.49 28.47 -38.64
CA MET A 1 29.81 27.24 -39.39
C MET A 1 28.55 26.39 -39.44
N THR A 2 27.84 26.47 -40.56
CA THR A 2 26.46 26.01 -40.73
C THR A 2 26.48 24.61 -41.33
N GLY A 3 26.16 23.59 -40.54
CA GLY A 3 26.17 22.19 -40.97
C GLY A 3 24.84 21.78 -41.58
N MET A 4 24.80 21.75 -42.91
CA MET A 4 23.69 21.30 -43.74
C MET A 4 23.88 19.80 -44.05
N PHE A 5 22.93 18.93 -43.68
CA PHE A 5 22.92 17.53 -44.13
C PHE A 5 21.56 17.10 -44.68
N PRO A 6 21.54 16.27 -45.75
CA PRO A 6 20.42 16.18 -46.67
C PRO A 6 19.40 15.12 -46.28
N LYS A 7 18.15 15.48 -46.61
CA LYS A 7 16.93 14.67 -46.64
C LYS A 7 17.04 13.61 -47.75
N LYS A 8 17.08 12.32 -47.40
CA LYS A 8 16.85 11.22 -48.36
C LYS A 8 15.48 10.59 -48.09
N MET A 9 14.54 10.89 -48.99
CA MET A 9 13.38 10.05 -49.26
C MET A 9 13.81 8.89 -50.16
N ARG A 10 13.30 7.68 -49.91
CA ARG A 10 12.98 6.73 -50.99
C ARG A 10 11.83 5.82 -50.57
N HIS A 11 10.81 5.81 -51.42
CA HIS A 11 9.66 4.93 -51.42
C HIS A 11 10.07 3.49 -51.71
N GLY A 12 9.41 2.56 -51.02
CA GLY A 12 9.39 1.14 -51.35
C GLY A 12 7.99 0.61 -51.11
N ALA A 13 7.14 0.71 -52.13
CA ALA A 13 5.88 0.00 -52.20
C ALA A 13 6.16 -1.50 -52.43
N ARG A 14 5.56 -2.37 -51.62
CA ARG A 14 5.20 -3.71 -52.11
C ARG A 14 4.01 -4.28 -51.34
N THR A 15 3.01 -4.59 -52.15
CA THR A 15 1.79 -5.34 -51.89
C THR A 15 2.09 -6.78 -51.46
N SER A 16 1.36 -7.27 -50.47
CA SER A 16 0.99 -8.68 -50.38
C SER A 16 -0.33 -8.82 -49.61
N SER A 17 -1.41 -8.86 -50.39
CA SER A 17 -2.71 -9.37 -49.99
C SER A 17 -2.58 -10.88 -49.75
N GLY A 18 -2.53 -11.28 -48.48
CA GLY A 18 -2.69 -12.67 -48.06
C GLY A 18 -3.99 -12.82 -47.29
N SER A 19 -5.04 -13.26 -47.97
CA SER A 19 -6.27 -13.73 -47.33
C SER A 19 -6.05 -15.15 -46.81
N LEU A 20 -6.24 -15.36 -45.51
CA LEU A 20 -6.37 -16.68 -44.88
C LEU A 20 -7.71 -16.72 -44.13
N PRO A 21 -8.65 -17.61 -44.48
CA PRO A 21 -9.80 -17.90 -43.64
C PRO A 21 -9.40 -19.01 -42.66
N GLY A 22 -8.94 -18.61 -41.48
CA GLY A 22 -8.69 -19.51 -40.36
C GLY A 22 -9.70 -19.28 -39.25
N GLN A 23 -10.81 -20.02 -39.29
CA GLN A 23 -11.73 -20.20 -38.16
C GLN A 23 -10.94 -20.73 -36.96
N GLY A 24 -10.49 -19.82 -36.08
CA GLY A 24 -10.01 -20.16 -34.75
C GLY A 24 -11.18 -20.08 -33.79
N GLY A 25 -11.67 -21.24 -33.33
CA GLY A 25 -12.70 -21.31 -32.31
C GLY A 25 -12.31 -20.48 -31.09
N GLY A 26 -13.10 -19.44 -30.82
CA GLY A 26 -12.99 -18.64 -29.61
C GLY A 26 -13.32 -19.49 -28.40
N GLN A 27 -12.32 -20.21 -27.89
CA GLN A 27 -12.33 -20.64 -26.50
C GLN A 27 -12.23 -19.38 -25.67
N ALA A 28 -13.39 -18.87 -25.27
CA ALA A 28 -13.51 -17.94 -24.16
C ALA A 28 -12.90 -18.64 -22.95
N THR A 29 -11.61 -18.41 -22.72
CA THR A 29 -10.96 -18.73 -21.45
C THR A 29 -11.65 -17.85 -20.42
N ALA A 30 -12.65 -18.43 -19.77
CA ALA A 30 -13.28 -17.88 -18.58
C ALA A 30 -12.15 -17.64 -17.58
N HIS A 31 -11.71 -16.38 -17.49
CA HIS A 31 -10.83 -15.97 -16.42
C HIS A 31 -11.52 -16.33 -15.12
N PRO A 32 -10.90 -17.16 -14.26
CA PRO A 32 -11.51 -17.49 -12.99
C PRO A 32 -11.71 -16.16 -12.25
N VAL A 33 -12.97 -15.82 -12.01
CA VAL A 33 -13.38 -14.73 -11.13
C VAL A 33 -12.71 -15.04 -9.80
N ARG A 34 -11.58 -14.37 -9.56
CA ARG A 34 -10.75 -14.51 -8.38
C ARG A 34 -11.69 -14.25 -7.21
N ALA A 35 -11.91 -15.28 -6.39
CA ALA A 35 -12.78 -15.20 -5.23
C ALA A 35 -12.42 -13.94 -4.46
N GLU A 36 -13.33 -12.96 -4.45
CA GLU A 36 -13.23 -11.81 -3.58
C GLU A 36 -13.02 -12.39 -2.19
N ALA A 37 -11.83 -12.19 -1.63
CA ALA A 37 -11.56 -12.50 -0.25
C ALA A 37 -12.45 -11.56 0.57
N THR A 38 -13.71 -11.96 0.76
CA THR A 38 -14.68 -11.42 1.71
C THR A 38 -14.22 -11.86 3.09
N GLY A 39 -12.98 -11.52 3.43
CA GLY A 39 -12.55 -11.51 4.81
C GLY A 39 -13.42 -10.49 5.53
N PRO A 40 -13.85 -10.77 6.78
CA PRO A 40 -14.56 -9.78 7.57
C PRO A 40 -13.71 -8.51 7.54
N SER A 41 -14.34 -7.40 7.14
CA SER A 41 -13.76 -6.08 7.28
C SER A 41 -13.70 -5.78 8.78
N ALA A 42 -12.80 -6.47 9.47
CA ALA A 42 -12.49 -6.27 10.86
C ALA A 42 -11.91 -4.86 10.90
N GLY A 43 -12.75 -3.90 11.27
CA GLY A 43 -12.39 -2.50 11.32
C GLY A 43 -11.05 -2.33 12.03
N LEU A 44 -10.26 -1.37 11.56
CA LEU A 44 -8.95 -1.08 12.13
C LEU A 44 -9.06 -0.98 13.65
N PRO A 45 -8.11 -1.55 14.41
CA PRO A 45 -8.14 -1.50 15.87
C PRO A 45 -8.17 -0.04 16.33
N GLN A 46 -9.26 0.36 16.99
CA GLN A 46 -9.44 1.69 17.54
C GLN A 46 -9.32 1.65 19.07
N PRO A 47 -8.70 2.67 19.68
CA PRO A 47 -8.77 2.88 21.11
C PRO A 47 -10.19 3.28 21.50
N GLY A 48 -10.59 2.91 22.71
CA GLY A 48 -11.76 3.45 23.37
C GLY A 48 -11.62 4.96 23.60
N PRO A 49 -12.73 5.66 23.88
CA PRO A 49 -12.77 7.12 23.90
C PRO A 49 -11.86 7.73 24.98
N MET A 50 -11.67 7.04 26.11
CA MET A 50 -10.79 7.51 27.19
C MET A 50 -9.32 7.42 26.80
N LEU A 51 -8.88 6.27 26.28
CA LEU A 51 -7.51 6.10 25.80
C LEU A 51 -7.23 7.04 24.62
N ALA A 52 -8.17 7.21 23.69
CA ALA A 52 -8.04 8.14 22.56
C ALA A 52 -7.78 9.58 23.04
N ARG A 53 -8.60 10.08 23.98
CA ARG A 53 -8.43 11.42 24.57
C ARG A 53 -7.10 11.55 25.29
N TYR A 54 -6.71 10.53 26.05
CA TYR A 54 -5.43 10.52 26.76
C TYR A 54 -4.25 10.62 25.77
N LEU A 55 -4.24 9.76 24.74
CA LEU A 55 -3.18 9.72 23.72
C LEU A 55 -3.05 11.05 22.96
N ALA A 56 -4.16 11.76 22.69
CA ALA A 56 -4.13 13.07 22.03
C ALA A 56 -3.34 14.12 22.82
N THR A 57 -3.29 13.99 24.15
CA THR A 57 -2.58 14.90 25.06
C THR A 57 -1.29 14.31 25.62
N TYR A 58 -0.95 13.08 25.25
CA TYR A 58 0.15 12.35 25.87
C TYR A 58 1.50 13.04 25.61
N ARG A 59 2.29 13.15 26.69
CA ARG A 59 3.65 13.67 26.69
C ARG A 59 4.55 12.70 27.47
N PRO A 60 5.58 12.13 26.83
CA PRO A 60 6.53 11.25 27.53
C PRO A 60 7.18 11.96 28.72
N GLY A 61 7.36 11.25 29.84
CA GLY A 61 8.01 11.78 31.04
C GLY A 61 7.08 12.46 32.05
N GLY A 62 5.77 12.44 31.82
CA GLY A 62 4.76 12.94 32.77
C GLY A 62 4.44 11.98 33.93
N PHE A 63 3.30 12.20 34.58
CA PHE A 63 2.76 11.29 35.60
C PHE A 63 2.41 9.91 35.01
N PRO A 64 2.45 8.83 35.82
CA PRO A 64 2.06 7.51 35.36
C PRO A 64 0.59 7.50 34.89
N PRO A 65 0.28 6.86 33.76
CA PRO A 65 -1.10 6.73 33.29
C PRO A 65 -1.95 5.93 34.29
N PRO A 66 -3.26 6.21 34.39
CA PRO A 66 -4.19 5.38 35.15
C PRO A 66 -4.14 3.90 34.73
N ALA A 67 -4.23 2.98 35.70
CA ALA A 67 -4.11 1.54 35.46
C ALA A 67 -5.11 1.00 34.42
N ALA A 68 -6.34 1.53 34.39
CA ALA A 68 -7.35 1.15 33.39
C ALA A 68 -6.89 1.43 31.94
N LEU A 69 -6.21 2.56 31.70
CA LEU A 69 -5.67 2.90 30.38
C LEU A 69 -4.51 1.98 29.99
N LEU A 70 -3.71 1.54 30.98
CA LEU A 70 -2.62 0.60 30.75
C LEU A 70 -3.13 -0.79 30.35
N VAL A 71 -4.22 -1.26 30.97
CA VAL A 71 -4.87 -2.52 30.59
C VAL A 71 -5.37 -2.47 29.15
N GLU A 72 -6.08 -1.39 28.81
CA GLU A 72 -6.57 -1.18 27.44
C GLU A 72 -5.41 -1.15 26.43
N ALA A 73 -4.37 -0.36 26.71
CA ALA A 73 -3.19 -0.26 25.85
C ALA A 73 -2.46 -1.59 25.64
N ARG A 74 -2.33 -2.41 26.69
CA ARG A 74 -1.72 -3.75 26.60
C ARG A 74 -2.53 -4.68 25.68
N SER A 75 -3.85 -4.56 25.69
CA SER A 75 -4.72 -5.34 24.80
C SER A 75 -4.77 -4.81 23.36
N LEU A 76 -4.64 -3.50 23.18
CA LEU A 76 -4.77 -2.83 21.89
C LEU A 76 -3.48 -2.90 21.06
N LEU A 77 -2.32 -2.72 21.70
CA LEU A 77 -1.03 -2.64 21.00
C LEU A 77 -0.75 -3.88 20.11
N PRO A 78 -0.90 -5.13 20.57
CA PRO A 78 -0.65 -6.30 19.72
C PRO A 78 -1.55 -6.36 18.48
N ARG A 79 -2.80 -5.90 18.60
CA ARG A 79 -3.75 -5.85 17.47
C ARG A 79 -3.34 -4.80 16.44
N ILE A 80 -2.85 -3.65 16.90
CA ILE A 80 -2.29 -2.61 16.03
C ILE A 80 -1.02 -3.13 15.34
N GLU A 81 -0.14 -3.78 16.07
CA GLU A 81 1.10 -4.35 15.51
C GLU A 81 0.81 -5.42 14.45
N GLN A 82 -0.20 -6.26 14.69
CA GLN A 82 -0.69 -7.20 13.69
C GLN A 82 -1.25 -6.48 12.45
N ALA A 83 -2.02 -5.41 12.62
CA ALA A 83 -2.55 -4.62 11.50
C ALA A 83 -1.45 -3.89 10.71
N LEU A 84 -0.33 -3.55 11.37
CA LEU A 84 0.85 -2.94 10.77
C LEU A 84 1.81 -3.96 10.13
N ALA A 85 1.51 -5.26 10.21
CA ALA A 85 2.33 -6.28 9.57
C ALA A 85 2.32 -6.09 8.03
N PRO A 86 3.49 -6.18 7.38
CA PRO A 86 3.57 -6.13 5.92
C PRO A 86 2.72 -7.20 5.25
N LEU A 87 2.28 -6.92 4.03
CA LEU A 87 1.61 -7.93 3.20
C LEU A 87 2.61 -9.02 2.77
N ASP A 88 2.13 -10.24 2.60
CA ASP A 88 2.94 -11.31 2.00
C ASP A 88 3.50 -10.87 0.63
N PRO A 89 4.79 -11.12 0.32
CA PRO A 89 5.40 -10.64 -0.92
C PRO A 89 4.71 -11.12 -2.20
N ALA A 90 4.18 -12.35 -2.24
CA ALA A 90 3.48 -12.87 -3.42
C ALA A 90 2.12 -12.19 -3.59
N LEU A 91 1.41 -11.94 -2.49
CA LEU A 91 0.17 -11.15 -2.52
C LEU A 91 0.43 -9.70 -2.91
N LEU A 92 1.49 -9.07 -2.38
CA LEU A 92 1.90 -7.71 -2.73
C LEU A 92 2.17 -7.59 -4.24
N GLN A 93 2.96 -8.53 -4.80
CA GLN A 93 3.27 -8.53 -6.22
C GLN A 93 1.99 -8.66 -7.07
N ALA A 94 1.06 -9.52 -6.66
CA ALA A 94 -0.22 -9.68 -7.35
C ALA A 94 -1.07 -8.39 -7.28
N SER A 95 -1.23 -7.79 -6.10
CA SER A 95 -1.99 -6.55 -5.92
C SER A 95 -1.39 -5.39 -6.72
N LEU A 96 -0.07 -5.26 -6.75
CA LEU A 96 0.62 -4.23 -7.52
C LEU A 96 0.45 -4.43 -9.02
N ARG A 97 0.48 -5.68 -9.49
CA ARG A 97 0.26 -5.98 -10.90
C ARG A 97 -1.16 -5.62 -11.32
N ASP A 98 -2.16 -6.05 -10.56
CA ASP A 98 -3.57 -5.74 -10.84
C ASP A 98 -3.79 -4.21 -10.84
N PHE A 99 -3.25 -3.49 -9.85
CA PHE A 99 -3.32 -2.03 -9.78
C PHE A 99 -2.64 -1.33 -10.97
N ALA A 100 -1.42 -1.76 -11.31
CA ALA A 100 -0.66 -1.17 -12.40
C ALA A 100 -1.29 -1.45 -13.78
N GLU A 101 -1.90 -2.61 -13.98
CA GLU A 101 -2.63 -2.95 -15.19
C GLU A 101 -3.85 -2.03 -15.38
N ILE A 102 -4.64 -1.80 -14.33
CA ILE A 102 -5.80 -0.88 -14.37
C ILE A 102 -5.35 0.55 -14.70
N LEU A 103 -4.32 1.05 -14.03
CA LEU A 103 -3.76 2.38 -14.31
C LEU A 103 -3.25 2.49 -15.75
N ASN A 104 -2.54 1.46 -16.23
CA ASN A 104 -1.97 1.46 -17.57
C ASN A 104 -3.05 1.40 -18.66
N ALA A 105 -4.18 0.72 -18.41
CA ALA A 105 -5.31 0.69 -19.32
C ALA A 105 -6.00 2.05 -19.48
N GLY A 106 -5.92 2.91 -18.46
CA GLY A 106 -6.53 4.25 -18.48
C GLY A 106 -5.72 5.34 -19.20
N VAL A 107 -4.46 5.08 -19.57
CA VAL A 107 -3.61 6.09 -20.23
C VAL A 107 -3.69 6.01 -21.75
N ALA A 108 -3.53 7.15 -22.43
CA ALA A 108 -3.61 7.22 -23.90
C ALA A 108 -2.53 6.39 -24.62
N ASN A 109 -1.36 6.22 -23.99
CA ASN A 109 -0.24 5.41 -24.51
C ASN A 109 0.18 4.40 -23.43
N PRO A 110 -0.47 3.23 -23.37
CA PRO A 110 -0.16 2.20 -22.39
C PRO A 110 1.27 1.69 -22.59
N LEU A 111 1.94 1.37 -21.49
CA LEU A 111 3.23 0.70 -21.51
C LEU A 111 3.09 -0.72 -22.08
N PRO A 112 4.09 -1.19 -22.85
CA PRO A 112 4.19 -2.60 -23.23
C PRO A 112 4.52 -3.46 -22.01
N GLY A 113 4.25 -4.77 -22.11
CA GLY A 113 4.37 -5.72 -20.99
C GLY A 113 5.68 -5.61 -20.19
N VAL A 114 6.83 -5.60 -20.88
CA VAL A 114 8.15 -5.49 -20.21
C VAL A 114 8.30 -4.18 -19.42
N GLY A 115 7.80 -3.07 -19.96
CA GLY A 115 7.85 -1.77 -19.29
C GLY A 115 6.94 -1.72 -18.05
N LEU A 116 5.78 -2.36 -18.13
CA LEU A 116 4.87 -2.50 -17.01
C LEU A 116 5.48 -3.39 -15.91
N ASP A 117 6.06 -4.54 -16.28
CA ASP A 117 6.67 -5.47 -15.34
C ASP A 117 7.82 -4.83 -14.55
N LEU A 118 8.67 -4.03 -15.21
CA LEU A 118 9.73 -3.26 -14.54
C LEU A 118 9.17 -2.25 -13.54
N ARG A 119 8.05 -1.60 -13.86
CA ARG A 119 7.38 -0.69 -12.90
C ARG A 119 6.78 -1.43 -11.73
N CYS A 120 6.15 -2.59 -11.95
CA CYS A 120 5.64 -3.43 -10.87
C CYS A 120 6.76 -3.88 -9.93
N GLN A 121 7.94 -4.27 -10.46
CA GLN A 121 9.11 -4.61 -9.64
C GLN A 121 9.59 -3.41 -8.82
N ALA A 122 9.70 -2.22 -9.42
CA ALA A 122 10.08 -1.01 -8.70
C ALA A 122 9.09 -0.67 -7.57
N LEU A 123 7.78 -0.79 -7.85
CA LEU A 123 6.73 -0.61 -6.85
C LEU A 123 6.85 -1.64 -5.72
N ALA A 124 7.11 -2.91 -6.03
CA ALA A 124 7.24 -3.97 -5.04
C ALA A 124 8.39 -3.69 -4.07
N VAL A 125 9.55 -3.28 -4.59
CA VAL A 125 10.70 -2.89 -3.76
C VAL A 125 10.36 -1.71 -2.86
N VAL A 126 9.75 -0.67 -3.42
CA VAL A 126 9.45 0.57 -2.69
C VAL A 126 8.28 0.40 -1.72
N CYS A 127 7.43 -0.60 -1.88
CA CYS A 127 6.24 -0.80 -1.05
C CYS A 127 6.32 -2.05 -0.14
N ALA A 128 7.45 -2.74 -0.12
CA ALA A 128 7.63 -4.01 0.61
C ALA A 128 7.38 -3.90 2.13
N ASP A 129 7.63 -2.72 2.72
CA ASP A 129 7.44 -2.45 4.14
C ASP A 129 6.04 -1.94 4.50
N LEU A 130 5.18 -1.72 3.51
CA LEU A 130 3.85 -1.16 3.76
C LEU A 130 2.90 -2.22 4.35
N PRO A 131 2.13 -1.86 5.39
CA PRO A 131 1.17 -2.75 6.04
C PRO A 131 0.13 -3.36 5.10
N ALA A 132 -0.31 -4.59 5.40
CA ALA A 132 -1.40 -5.25 4.67
C ALA A 132 -2.68 -4.39 4.57
N MET A 133 -2.99 -3.59 5.59
CA MET A 133 -4.20 -2.78 5.67
C MET A 133 -4.36 -1.70 4.59
N VAL A 134 -3.28 -1.29 3.90
CA VAL A 134 -3.39 -0.31 2.80
C VAL A 134 -3.62 -0.93 1.43
N TRP A 135 -3.61 -2.27 1.34
CA TRP A 135 -3.85 -3.01 0.10
C TRP A 135 -5.30 -3.49 -0.02
N THR A 136 -6.24 -2.63 0.38
CA THR A 136 -7.68 -2.92 0.28
C THR A 136 -8.27 -2.32 -0.99
N GLY A 137 -9.36 -2.91 -1.49
CA GLY A 137 -10.07 -2.40 -2.67
C GLY A 137 -10.49 -0.93 -2.54
N ALA A 138 -10.90 -0.49 -1.35
CA ALA A 138 -11.25 0.91 -1.09
C ALA A 138 -10.05 1.87 -1.26
N VAL A 139 -8.88 1.49 -0.72
CA VAL A 139 -7.66 2.32 -0.86
C VAL A 139 -7.16 2.32 -2.30
N MET A 140 -7.26 1.19 -3.00
CA MET A 140 -6.91 1.11 -4.42
C MET A 140 -7.86 1.97 -5.28
N HIS A 141 -9.16 1.94 -4.99
CA HIS A 141 -10.14 2.81 -5.65
C HIS A 141 -9.81 4.29 -5.44
N ASP A 142 -9.53 4.72 -4.20
CA ASP A 142 -9.11 6.09 -3.92
C ASP A 142 -7.84 6.48 -4.70
N ALA A 143 -6.88 5.56 -4.83
CA ALA A 143 -5.65 5.79 -5.58
C ALA A 143 -5.94 6.03 -7.06
N LEU A 144 -6.81 5.21 -7.65
CA LEU A 144 -7.24 5.35 -9.05
C LEU A 144 -7.98 6.67 -9.29
N CYS A 145 -8.78 7.14 -8.32
CA CYS A 145 -9.42 8.45 -8.40
C CYS A 145 -8.42 9.61 -8.27
N GLN A 146 -7.37 9.45 -7.47
CA GLN A 146 -6.37 10.50 -7.22
C GLN A 146 -5.35 10.62 -8.37
N PHE A 147 -4.89 9.51 -8.94
CA PHE A 147 -3.85 9.52 -9.95
C PHE A 147 -4.43 9.58 -11.36
N ARG A 148 -4.33 10.75 -11.99
CA ARG A 148 -4.80 10.97 -13.39
C ARG A 148 -3.87 10.39 -14.45
N PHE A 149 -2.61 10.17 -14.09
CA PHE A 149 -1.57 9.57 -14.93
C PHE A 149 -0.92 8.44 -14.16
N PHE A 150 -0.13 7.62 -14.87
CA PHE A 150 0.64 6.57 -14.19
C PHE A 150 1.64 7.20 -13.21
N PRO A 151 1.46 7.03 -11.89
CA PRO A 151 2.28 7.68 -10.87
C PRO A 151 3.67 7.05 -10.77
N SER A 152 4.63 7.82 -10.28
CA SER A 152 5.92 7.29 -9.85
C SER A 152 5.78 6.37 -8.63
N ALA A 153 6.74 5.47 -8.42
CA ALA A 153 6.73 4.59 -7.25
C ALA A 153 6.75 5.36 -5.91
N ALA A 154 7.42 6.52 -5.89
CA ALA A 154 7.47 7.40 -4.73
C ALA A 154 6.09 8.01 -4.40
N GLU A 155 5.32 8.43 -5.42
CA GLU A 155 3.97 8.96 -5.23
C GLU A 155 3.01 7.90 -4.69
N VAL A 156 3.07 6.67 -5.21
CA VAL A 156 2.27 5.55 -4.70
C VAL A 156 2.62 5.26 -3.24
N ARG A 157 3.92 5.14 -2.91
CA ARG A 157 4.36 4.93 -1.53
C ARG A 157 3.90 6.04 -0.61
N ALA A 158 4.05 7.30 -1.00
CA ALA A 158 3.64 8.44 -0.20
C ALA A 158 2.12 8.41 0.09
N PHE A 159 1.32 8.14 -0.95
CA PHE A 159 -0.14 8.02 -0.83
C PHE A 159 -0.57 6.91 0.14
N LEU A 160 0.05 5.73 0.05
CA LEU A 160 -0.26 4.60 0.92
C LEU A 160 0.26 4.83 2.34
N HIS A 161 1.49 5.31 2.49
CA HIS A 161 2.10 5.59 3.79
C HIS A 161 1.31 6.64 4.60
N ALA A 162 0.78 7.68 3.94
CA ALA A 162 -0.05 8.68 4.59
C ALA A 162 -1.28 8.07 5.30
N ARG A 163 -1.83 6.97 4.78
CA ARG A 163 -2.96 6.25 5.40
C ARG A 163 -2.55 5.41 6.60
N CYS A 164 -1.30 4.95 6.65
CA CYS A 164 -0.75 4.21 7.80
C CYS A 164 -0.28 5.15 8.93
N ALA A 165 0.06 6.40 8.62
CA ALA A 165 0.71 7.31 9.56
C ALA A 165 -0.02 7.46 10.91
N PRO A 166 -1.37 7.56 10.96
CA PRO A 166 -2.08 7.62 12.25
C PRO A 166 -1.86 6.36 13.10
N LEU A 167 -1.86 5.19 12.47
CA LEU A 167 -1.72 3.91 13.16
C LEU A 167 -0.29 3.69 13.67
N TYR A 168 0.72 4.07 12.87
CA TYR A 168 2.12 4.09 13.33
C TYR A 168 2.32 5.04 14.51
N GLY A 169 1.77 6.26 14.43
CA GLY A 169 1.83 7.24 15.51
C GLY A 169 1.19 6.71 16.80
N MET A 170 0.02 6.07 16.69
CA MET A 170 -0.66 5.45 17.82
C MET A 170 0.17 4.31 18.42
N ALA A 171 0.71 3.40 17.59
CA ALA A 171 1.55 2.30 18.06
C ALA A 171 2.79 2.83 18.81
N ALA A 172 3.45 3.86 18.27
CA ALA A 172 4.59 4.51 18.91
C ALA A 172 4.21 5.10 20.28
N CYS A 173 3.09 5.82 20.36
CA CYS A 173 2.60 6.40 21.62
C CYS A 173 2.28 5.33 22.66
N LEU A 174 1.62 4.24 22.26
CA LEU A 174 1.28 3.12 23.15
C LEU A 174 2.55 2.45 23.69
N ARG A 175 3.55 2.19 22.84
CA ARG A 175 4.84 1.62 23.29
C ARG A 175 5.53 2.52 24.30
N LEU A 176 5.59 3.82 24.05
CA LEU A 176 6.19 4.78 24.99
C LEU A 176 5.43 4.82 26.32
N MET A 177 4.10 4.79 26.28
CA MET A 177 3.26 4.78 27.47
C MET A 177 3.47 3.54 28.33
N LEU A 178 3.49 2.35 27.71
CA LEU A 178 3.73 1.09 28.41
C LEU A 178 5.15 1.02 28.99
N ALA A 179 6.16 1.40 28.21
CA ALA A 179 7.55 1.44 28.67
C ALA A 179 7.75 2.42 29.84
N GLN A 180 7.05 3.56 29.83
CA GLN A 180 7.10 4.51 30.95
C GLN A 180 6.47 3.90 32.22
N ALA A 181 5.30 3.26 32.11
CA ALA A 181 4.66 2.61 33.25
C ALA A 181 5.55 1.55 33.90
N GLU A 182 6.24 0.73 33.09
CA GLU A 182 7.18 -0.28 33.57
C GLU A 182 8.35 0.34 34.36
N ARG A 183 8.93 1.43 33.87
CA ARG A 183 10.01 2.15 34.58
C ARG A 183 9.58 2.70 35.94
N HIS A 184 8.33 3.15 36.08
CA HIS A 184 7.81 3.62 37.36
C HIS A 184 7.64 2.48 38.36
N THR A 185 7.11 1.33 37.92
CA THR A 185 6.98 0.14 38.76
C THR A 185 8.34 -0.34 39.29
N THR A 186 9.38 -0.35 38.45
CA THR A 186 10.73 -0.79 38.85
C THR A 186 11.44 0.19 39.79
N ARG A 187 11.06 1.47 39.82
CA ARG A 187 11.68 2.49 40.71
C ARG A 187 11.03 2.58 42.09
N GLN A 188 9.82 2.05 42.26
CA GLN A 188 9.10 2.06 43.53
C GLN A 188 9.43 0.97 44.58
N PRO A 189 10.35 -0.01 44.40
CA PRO A 189 10.60 -1.01 45.42
C PRO A 189 11.79 -0.59 46.33
N ALA A 190 11.55 0.21 47.37
CA ALA A 190 12.41 0.30 48.59
C ALA A 190 11.96 1.42 49.57
N GLN A 191 10.66 1.52 49.87
CA GLN A 191 10.19 2.35 50.99
C GLN A 191 9.19 1.57 51.85
N PHE A 192 9.65 0.45 52.41
CA PHE A 192 9.03 -0.22 53.55
C PHE A 192 10.13 -0.74 54.46
#